data_AF-A0A519Y392-F1
#
_entry.id   AF-A0A519Y392-F1
#
_cell.length_a   1.000
_cell.length_b   1.000
_cell.length_c   1.000
_cell.angle_alpha   90.00
_cell.angle_beta   90.00
_cell.angle_gamma   90.00
#
_symmetry.space_group_name_H-M   'P 1'
#
loop_
_entity.id
_entity.type
_entity.pdbx_description
1 polymer ?
#
loop_
_entity_poly.entity_id
_entity_poly.type
_entity_poly.pdbx_seq_one_letter_code
_entity_poly.pdbx_strand_id
1 'polypeptide(L)'
;AYYFGILPLVTKAATQFGVTVEAMGRASLLGQSVHLLSPLVPSTYLLAGLAGVDFGDHQRFTLKWACGTVVVMLVVCLLLGVVPV
;
A
#
# COMPACT_ATOMS: atom_id res chain seq x y z
N ALA A 1 9.53 -9.25 -1.52
CA ALA A 1 9.02 -9.91 -2.76
C ALA A 1 8.54 -8.90 -3.81
N TYR A 2 7.64 -7.97 -3.44
CA TYR A 2 7.00 -7.06 -4.40
C TYR A 2 7.98 -6.20 -5.25
N TYR A 3 8.89 -5.44 -4.63
CA TYR A 3 9.73 -4.46 -5.36
C TYR A 3 10.72 -5.06 -6.38
N PHE A 4 11.21 -6.28 -6.12
CA PHE A 4 12.19 -6.93 -7.00
C PHE A 4 11.57 -8.00 -7.91
N GLY A 5 10.31 -8.39 -7.67
CA GLY A 5 9.62 -9.42 -8.45
C GLY A 5 8.42 -8.87 -9.22
N ILE A 6 7.44 -8.32 -8.50
CA ILE A 6 6.16 -7.89 -9.07
C ILE A 6 6.28 -6.51 -9.74
N LEU A 7 6.86 -5.53 -9.04
CA LEU A 7 6.96 -4.16 -9.54
C LEU A 7 7.68 -4.07 -10.90
N PRO A 8 8.83 -4.73 -11.14
CA PRO A 8 9.48 -4.68 -12.45
C PRO A 8 8.61 -5.23 -13.58
N LEU A 9 7.80 -6.26 -13.29
CA LEU A 9 6.89 -6.88 -14.25
C LEU A 9 5.73 -5.95 -14.60
N VAL A 10 5.11 -5.32 -13.60
CA VAL A 10 4.02 -4.35 -13.80
C VAL A 10 4.54 -3.08 -14.49
N THR A 11 5.71 -2.58 -14.09
CA THR A 11 6.33 -1.41 -14.70
C THR A 11 6.66 -1.65 -16.17
N LYS A 12 7.15 -2.84 -16.55
CA LYS A 12 7.40 -3.18 -17.95
C LYS A 12 6.12 -3.09 -18.79
N ALA A 13 4.99 -3.55 -18.28
CA ALA A 13 3.70 -3.37 -18.96
C ALA A 13 3.29 -1.89 -19.03
N ALA A 14 3.41 -1.15 -17.93
CA ALA A 14 3.03 0.26 -17.85
C ALA A 14 3.83 1.17 -18.81
N THR A 15 5.11 0.86 -19.05
CA THR A 15 5.94 1.61 -20.02
C THR A 15 5.42 1.51 -21.46
N GLN A 16 4.67 0.45 -21.81
CA GLN A 16 4.01 0.34 -23.11
C GLN A 16 2.86 1.35 -23.28
N PHE A 17 2.34 1.87 -22.17
CA PHE A 17 1.31 2.91 -22.12
C PHE A 17 1.90 4.31 -21.86
N GLY A 18 3.23 4.48 -21.96
CA GLY A 18 3.89 5.77 -21.76
C GLY A 18 4.09 6.17 -20.30
N VAL A 19 3.77 5.31 -19.34
CA VAL A 19 4.01 5.58 -17.91
C VAL A 19 5.50 5.40 -17.60
N THR A 20 6.11 6.38 -16.96
CA THR A 20 7.54 6.32 -16.62
C THR A 20 7.82 5.35 -15.48
N VAL A 21 9.01 4.75 -15.48
CA VAL A 21 9.48 3.85 -14.40
C VAL A 21 9.45 4.53 -13.03
N GLU A 22 9.83 5.82 -13.00
CA GLU A 22 9.82 6.62 -11.79
C GLU A 22 8.40 6.83 -11.24
N ALA A 23 7.43 7.14 -12.11
CA ALA A 23 6.02 7.28 -11.73
C ALA A 23 5.48 5.97 -11.13
N MET A 24 5.80 4.83 -11.74
CA MET A 24 5.46 3.51 -11.20
C MET A 24 6.08 3.26 -9.84
N GLY A 25 7.36 3.64 -9.66
CA GLY A 25 8.05 3.55 -8.37
C GLY A 25 7.34 4.35 -7.29
N ARG A 26 7.00 5.61 -7.55
CA ARG A 26 6.28 6.48 -6.61
C ARG A 26 4.88 5.95 -6.28
N ALA A 27 4.11 5.55 -7.29
CA ALA A 27 2.76 4.99 -7.10
C ALA A 27 2.80 3.70 -6.26
N SER A 28 3.85 2.90 -6.41
CA SER A 28 4.00 1.64 -5.67
C SER A 28 4.19 1.79 -4.15
N LEU A 29 4.52 2.99 -3.67
CA LEU A 29 4.64 3.30 -2.25
C LEU A 29 3.29 3.48 -1.56
N LEU A 30 2.21 3.69 -2.32
CA LEU A 30 0.86 3.80 -1.79
C LEU A 30 0.34 2.41 -1.36
N GLY A 31 -0.56 2.36 -0.38
CA GLY A 31 -1.18 1.08 0.04
C GLY A 31 -0.53 0.37 1.24
N GLN A 32 0.59 0.88 1.76
CA GLN A 32 1.33 0.22 2.86
C GLN A 32 0.51 0.06 4.15
N SER A 33 -0.39 1.01 4.45
CA SER A 33 -1.28 0.93 5.61
C SER A 33 -2.18 -0.30 5.59
N VAL A 34 -2.65 -0.71 4.41
CA VAL A 34 -3.46 -1.93 4.24
C VAL A 34 -2.57 -3.18 4.31
N HIS A 35 -1.35 -3.12 3.76
CA HIS A 35 -0.39 -4.22 3.84
C HIS A 35 -0.05 -4.61 5.28
N LEU A 36 0.08 -3.62 6.18
CA LEU A 36 0.38 -3.84 7.60
C LEU A 36 -0.71 -4.58 8.37
N LEU A 37 -1.95 -4.61 7.85
CA LEU A 37 -3.06 -5.38 8.44
C LEU A 37 -3.02 -6.87 8.06
N SER A 38 -2.09 -7.30 7.21
CA SER A 38 -1.90 -8.70 6.91
C SER A 38 -1.36 -9.45 8.14
N PRO A 39 -1.92 -10.61 8.52
CA PRO A 39 -1.35 -11.44 9.58
C PRO A 39 0.04 -12.00 9.20
N LEU A 40 0.44 -11.86 7.94
CA LEU A 40 1.79 -12.20 7.47
C LEU A 40 2.84 -11.16 7.89
N VAL A 41 2.43 -10.01 8.43
CA VAL A 41 3.31 -9.00 9.02
C VAL A 41 3.45 -9.30 10.52
N PRO A 42 4.57 -9.89 10.98
CA PRO A 42 4.64 -10.44 12.34
C PRO A 42 4.62 -9.37 13.42
N SER A 43 5.09 -8.16 13.12
CA SER A 43 5.19 -7.07 14.10
C SER A 43 3.82 -6.55 14.54
N THR A 44 2.90 -6.32 13.61
CA THR A 44 1.53 -5.88 13.91
C THR A 44 0.74 -6.98 14.62
N TYR A 45 0.90 -8.23 14.18
CA TYR A 45 0.28 -9.38 14.84
C TYR A 45 0.75 -9.55 16.29
N LEU A 46 2.07 -9.52 16.52
CA LEU A 46 2.66 -9.63 17.85
C LEU A 46 2.20 -8.48 18.77
N LEU A 47 2.21 -7.25 18.25
CA LEU A 47 1.81 -6.07 19.03
C LEU A 47 0.34 -6.13 19.45
N ALA A 48 -0.57 -6.55 18.57
CA ALA A 48 -1.98 -6.75 18.92
C ALA A 48 -2.14 -7.78 20.06
N GLY A 49 -1.42 -8.90 19.98
CA GLY A 49 -1.41 -9.91 21.04
C GLY A 49 -0.86 -9.40 22.37
N LEU A 50 0.23 -8.62 22.36
CA LEU A 50 0.79 -7.98 23.57
C LEU A 50 -0.15 -6.93 24.18
N ALA A 51 -0.94 -6.27 23.35
CA ALA A 51 -1.97 -5.33 23.80
C ALA A 51 -3.26 -6.01 24.29
N GLY A 52 -3.36 -7.34 24.21
CA GLY A 52 -4.56 -8.09 24.59
C GLY A 52 -5.75 -7.88 23.64
N VAL A 53 -5.49 -7.49 22.39
CA VAL A 53 -6.51 -7.18 21.39
C VAL A 53 -6.59 -8.33 20.37
N ASP A 54 -7.80 -8.78 20.05
CA ASP A 54 -8.00 -9.73 18.96
C ASP A 54 -7.60 -9.10 17.62
N PHE A 55 -6.74 -9.79 16.87
CA PHE A 55 -6.21 -9.25 15.61
C PHE A 55 -7.31 -9.08 14.56
N GLY A 56 -8.32 -9.97 14.53
CA GLY A 56 -9.45 -9.88 13.61
C GLY A 56 -10.29 -8.63 13.87
N ASP A 57 -10.53 -8.30 15.14
CA ASP A 57 -11.23 -7.07 15.53
C ASP A 57 -10.41 -5.82 15.18
N HIS A 58 -9.11 -5.81 15.48
CA HIS A 58 -8.21 -4.72 15.09
C HIS A 58 -8.19 -4.52 13.56
N GLN A 59 -8.10 -5.61 12.81
CA GLN A 59 -8.11 -5.60 11.34
C GLN A 59 -9.44 -5.06 10.80
N ARG A 60 -10.60 -5.53 11.29
CA ARG A 60 -11.93 -5.07 10.84
C ARG A 60 -12.15 -3.59 11.12
N PHE A 61 -11.76 -3.14 12.30
CA PHE A 61 -11.84 -1.73 12.68
C PHE A 61 -10.96 -0.87 11.78
N THR A 62 -9.70 -1.25 11.61
CA THR A 62 -8.68 -0.43 10.95
C THR A 62 -8.79 -0.47 9.44
N LEU A 63 -9.31 -1.53 8.83
CA LEU A 63 -9.33 -1.71 7.36
C LEU A 63 -10.02 -0.54 6.63
N LYS A 64 -11.16 -0.07 7.15
CA LYS A 64 -11.87 1.08 6.55
C LYS A 64 -11.01 2.34 6.55
N TRP A 65 -10.31 2.59 7.65
CA TRP A 65 -9.41 3.75 7.82
C TRP A 65 -8.12 3.59 7.01
N ALA A 66 -7.56 2.39 6.92
CA ALA A 66 -6.39 2.09 6.11
C ALA A 66 -6.70 2.31 4.62
N CYS A 67 -7.83 1.80 4.11
CA CYS A 67 -8.26 2.07 2.75
C CYS A 67 -8.55 3.56 2.52
N GLY A 68 -9.22 4.23 3.46
CA GLY A 68 -9.50 5.66 3.40
C GLY A 68 -8.22 6.51 3.29
N THR A 69 -7.21 6.21 4.10
CA THR A 69 -5.93 6.93 4.05
C THR A 69 -5.18 6.71 2.74
N VAL A 70 -5.23 5.50 2.17
CA VAL A 70 -4.65 5.22 0.83
C VAL A 70 -5.33 6.05 -0.24
N VAL A 71 -6.66 6.14 -0.22
CA VAL A 71 -7.42 6.97 -1.18
C VAL A 71 -7.06 8.45 -1.02
N VAL A 72 -6.99 8.96 0.22
CA VAL A 72 -6.59 10.35 0.48
C VAL A 72 -5.17 10.62 -0.03
N MET A 73 -4.20 9.74 0.25
CA MET A 73 -2.84 9.89 -0.25
C MET A 73 -2.77 9.83 -1.78
N LEU A 74 -3.53 8.93 -2.41
CA LEU A 74 -3.61 8.84 -3.86
C LEU A 74 -4.15 10.14 -4.47
N VAL A 75 -5.25 10.68 -3.94
CA VAL A 75 -5.83 11.95 -4.41
C VAL A 75 -4.81 13.08 -4.28
N VAL A 76 -4.12 13.18 -3.15
CA VAL A 76 -3.09 14.21 -2.94
C VAL A 76 -1.92 14.03 -3.93
N CYS A 77 -1.45 12.80 -4.15
CA CYS A 77 -0.40 12.53 -5.13
C CYS A 77 -0.79 12.89 -6.56
N LEU A 78 -2.06 12.69 -6.94
CA LEU A 78 -2.59 13.10 -8.24
C LEU A 78 -2.66 14.63 -8.35
N LEU A 79 -3.15 15.31 -7.31
CA LEU A 79 -3.26 16.78 -7.27
C LEU A 79 -1.88 17.47 -7.34
N LEU A 80 -0.87 16.88 -6.70
CA LEU A 80 0.51 17.39 -6.72
C LEU A 80 1.30 16.98 -7.98
N GLY A 81 0.72 16.15 -8.87
CA GLY A 81 1.41 15.63 -10.05
C GLY A 81 2.56 14.65 -9.74
N VAL A 82 2.60 14.10 -8.52
CA VAL A 82 3.59 13.09 -8.10
C VAL A 82 3.33 11.76 -8.82
N VAL A 83 2.05 11.42 -8.98
CA VAL A 83 1.55 10.30 -9.77
C VAL A 83 0.81 10.87 -10.99
N PRO A 84 1.18 10.46 -12.22
CA PRO A 84 0.49 10.90 -13.43
C PRO A 84 -0.91 10.28 -13.53
N VAL A 85 -1.82 11.02 -14.17
CA VAL A 85 -3.18 10.54 -14.53
C VAL A 85 -3.17 9.70 -15.80
#